data_AF-A0A2S6CDU9-F1
#
_entry.id   AF-A0A2S6CDU9-F1
#
_cell.length_a   1.000
_cell.length_b   1.000
_cell.length_c   1.000
_cell.angle_alpha   90.00
_cell.angle_beta   90.00
_cell.angle_gamma   90.00
#
_symmetry.space_group_name_H-M   'P 1'
#
loop_
_entity.id
_entity.type
_entity.pdbx_description
1 polymer ?
#
loop_
_entity_poly.entity_id
_entity_poly.type
_entity_poly.pdbx_seq_one_letter_code
_entity_poly.pdbx_strand_id
1 'polypeptide(L)'
;MALSRHHAALSTPRSVEDLVQEAQQFEFNTNRPLQQWLRAAKMLLTEASICEQEGNLATAYLYLYRHADLILSKLPEHLDYRDPRYKLELSQARKTVQRNLVKLEQWKPRITQDYQRYAKAMDRRSAERQRAQQEFDQAARRLSYDPSRRTSIASMSSRPPSPISSLSAMDNREFAVNLAQRELKRRDASRKSTTEAGIPAATVAERRRGLVAPDYGDYAGAHGPPQGHDDGVRAVGQQLQQQSLRSRNGSNGEPSMSSTFHYPSVPQKESRMEWNTPPTQPSIPQSRYTMPIPPARPEKESLHKHSASELPRRQPPPRPPRPDSLDTPGPPPSPPQVPSKYTFKPTAFTEAGAPLRTVLLPPDLRTQFLNLADPNTSRNLETCGILAGTIIANALFINTLIIPDQTSTSDTCDTTDQGEIDLFSYCDSNDLLVMGWIHTHPSQSCFLSSRDLHTSSGYQVMLPEAIAIVCAPRHNPDWGIFRLTDPPGLPHVLECRKPGIFHTHDEDRLYTDALRPGHVVEGPGLQFEVVDLRKGKMKVTS
;
A
#
# COMPACT_ATOMS: atom_id res chain seq x y z
N MET A 1 -10.52 25.53 -4.48
CA MET A 1 -10.63 24.51 -5.52
C MET A 1 -10.32 23.19 -4.87
N ALA A 2 -11.34 22.36 -4.62
CA ALA A 2 -11.11 20.99 -4.22
C ALA A 2 -10.52 20.28 -5.45
N LEU A 3 -9.20 20.10 -5.47
CA LEU A 3 -8.56 19.24 -6.46
C LEU A 3 -9.01 17.82 -6.10
N SER A 4 -9.92 17.28 -6.91
CA SER A 4 -10.45 15.92 -6.79
C SER A 4 -9.27 14.94 -6.72
N ARG A 5 -8.97 14.45 -5.52
CA ARG A 5 -7.91 13.48 -5.24
C ARG A 5 -8.48 12.09 -5.43
N HIS A 6 -8.53 11.65 -6.68
CA HIS A 6 -8.88 10.28 -7.04
C HIS A 6 -7.88 9.68 -8.02
N HIS A 7 -6.57 9.79 -7.77
CA HIS A 7 -5.60 9.15 -8.65
C HIS A 7 -4.43 8.57 -7.89
N ALA A 8 -4.59 7.31 -7.45
CA ALA A 8 -3.54 6.29 -7.38
C ALA A 8 -4.08 4.98 -6.78
N ALA A 9 -4.93 4.25 -7.52
CA ALA A 9 -5.14 2.81 -7.37
C ALA A 9 -6.08 2.32 -8.49
N LEU A 10 -5.56 1.56 -9.47
CA LEU A 10 -6.31 0.67 -10.36
C LEU A 10 -7.66 1.24 -10.86
N SER A 11 -7.66 2.40 -11.54
CA SER A 11 -8.91 2.95 -12.06
C SER A 11 -9.50 2.00 -13.12
N THR A 12 -10.70 1.49 -12.87
CA THR A 12 -11.51 0.84 -13.90
C THR A 12 -11.54 1.73 -15.15
N PRO A 13 -11.31 1.20 -16.36
CA PRO A 13 -11.40 1.99 -17.58
C PRO A 13 -12.74 2.74 -17.62
N ARG A 14 -12.68 4.07 -17.75
CA ARG A 14 -13.85 4.95 -17.81
C ARG A 14 -14.18 5.27 -19.27
N SER A 15 -15.45 5.49 -19.58
CA SER A 15 -15.85 5.94 -20.91
C SER A 15 -15.41 7.39 -21.15
N VAL A 16 -15.30 7.81 -22.41
CA VAL A 16 -14.95 9.20 -22.73
C VAL A 16 -16.06 10.14 -22.25
N GLU A 17 -17.31 9.70 -22.34
CA GLU A 17 -18.49 10.42 -21.89
C GLU A 17 -18.43 10.70 -20.39
N ASP A 18 -18.09 9.70 -19.57
CA ASP A 18 -17.93 9.86 -18.12
C ASP A 18 -16.80 10.82 -17.79
N LEU A 19 -15.66 10.70 -18.49
CA LEU A 19 -14.50 11.58 -18.30
C LEU A 19 -14.83 13.03 -18.65
N VAL A 20 -15.62 13.27 -19.69
CA VAL A 20 -16.08 14.62 -20.08
C VAL A 20 -17.03 15.19 -19.04
N GLN A 21 -18.00 14.39 -18.57
CA GLN A 21 -18.93 14.80 -17.53
C GLN A 21 -18.19 15.19 -16.24
N GLU A 22 -17.24 14.35 -15.82
CA GLU A 22 -16.41 14.62 -14.65
C GLU A 22 -15.50 15.85 -14.88
N ALA A 23 -14.92 16.00 -16.07
CA ALA A 23 -14.10 17.15 -16.40
C ALA A 23 -14.88 18.47 -16.29
N GLN A 24 -16.14 18.49 -16.69
CA GLN A 24 -17.05 19.64 -16.59
C GLN A 24 -17.57 19.89 -15.17
N GLN A 25 -17.50 18.89 -14.29
CA GLN A 25 -17.93 18.99 -12.90
C GLN A 25 -16.89 19.73 -12.06
N PHE A 26 -16.92 21.06 -12.11
CA PHE A 26 -16.20 21.93 -11.18
C PHE A 26 -16.94 23.23 -10.95
N GLU A 27 -16.86 23.76 -9.73
CA GLU A 27 -17.47 25.04 -9.38
C GLU A 27 -16.64 26.19 -9.94
N PHE A 28 -17.22 26.93 -10.90
CA PHE A 28 -16.67 28.20 -11.37
C PHE A 28 -17.37 29.36 -10.67
N ASN A 29 -16.58 30.29 -10.11
CA ASN A 29 -17.09 31.44 -9.38
C ASN A 29 -16.35 32.71 -9.82
N THR A 30 -17.13 33.69 -10.31
CA THR A 30 -16.66 34.98 -10.81
C THR A 30 -16.18 35.93 -9.72
N ASN A 31 -16.46 35.65 -8.44
CA ASN A 31 -15.97 36.43 -7.31
C ASN A 31 -14.49 36.18 -6.98
N ARG A 32 -13.91 35.09 -7.51
CA ARG A 32 -12.47 34.80 -7.33
C ARG A 32 -11.66 35.53 -8.41
N PRO A 33 -10.55 36.21 -8.09
CA PRO A 33 -9.76 36.94 -9.08
C PRO A 33 -9.34 36.09 -10.28
N LEU A 34 -9.40 36.66 -11.49
CA LEU A 34 -9.07 35.98 -12.75
C LEU A 34 -7.67 35.35 -12.72
N GLN A 35 -6.71 36.00 -12.05
CA GLN A 35 -5.35 35.48 -11.89
C GLN A 35 -5.32 34.12 -11.19
N GLN A 36 -6.21 33.87 -10.23
CA GLN A 36 -6.29 32.56 -9.55
C GLN A 36 -6.78 31.46 -10.50
N TRP A 37 -7.75 31.78 -11.36
CA TRP A 37 -8.22 30.86 -12.39
C TRP A 37 -7.15 30.57 -13.45
N LEU A 38 -6.37 31.58 -13.85
CA LEU A 38 -5.23 31.40 -14.75
C LEU A 38 -4.12 30.53 -14.14
N ARG A 39 -3.86 30.64 -12.83
CA ARG A 39 -2.94 29.73 -12.12
C ARG A 39 -3.49 28.30 -12.10
N ALA A 40 -4.77 28.12 -11.83
CA ALA A 40 -5.39 26.80 -11.85
C ALA A 40 -5.36 26.16 -13.25
N ALA A 41 -5.54 26.96 -14.31
CA ALA A 41 -5.37 26.47 -15.68
C ALA A 41 -3.95 25.92 -15.93
N LYS A 42 -2.91 26.62 -15.44
CA LYS A 42 -1.51 26.13 -15.51
C LYS A 42 -1.30 24.85 -14.69
N MET A 43 -1.94 24.73 -13.52
CA MET A 43 -1.90 23.49 -12.74
C MET A 43 -2.52 22.32 -13.49
N LEU A 44 -3.70 22.50 -14.09
CA LEU A 44 -4.36 21.45 -14.89
C LEU A 44 -3.48 20.94 -16.05
N LEU A 45 -2.71 21.82 -16.69
CA LEU A 45 -1.74 21.42 -17.72
C LEU A 45 -0.58 20.60 -17.15
N THR A 46 -0.13 20.93 -15.94
CA THR A 46 0.95 20.22 -15.26
C THR A 46 0.48 18.81 -14.87
N GLU A 47 -0.69 18.70 -14.27
CA GLU A 47 -1.31 17.40 -13.92
C GLU A 47 -1.55 16.54 -15.17
N ALA A 48 -2.06 17.12 -16.26
CA ALA A 48 -2.23 16.40 -17.52
C ALA A 48 -0.90 15.84 -18.07
N SER A 49 0.20 16.60 -17.96
CA SER A 49 1.53 16.15 -18.39
C SER A 49 2.08 15.02 -17.51
N ILE A 50 1.84 15.07 -16.19
CA ILE A 50 2.27 14.02 -15.26
C ILE A 50 1.52 12.71 -15.59
N CYS A 51 0.19 12.78 -15.71
CA CYS A 51 -0.62 11.61 -16.05
C CYS A 51 -0.27 11.03 -17.44
N GLU A 52 0.13 11.87 -18.40
CA GLU A 52 0.63 11.41 -19.71
C GLU A 52 1.94 10.61 -19.56
N GLN A 53 2.87 11.08 -18.72
CA GLN A 53 4.16 10.41 -18.47
C GLN A 53 3.99 9.08 -17.71
N GLU A 54 3.01 9.01 -16.81
CA GLU A 54 2.66 7.79 -16.07
C GLU A 54 1.87 6.77 -16.91
N GLY A 55 1.51 7.12 -18.15
CA GLY A 55 0.72 6.26 -19.05
C GLY A 55 -0.79 6.25 -18.74
N ASN A 56 -1.27 7.08 -17.83
CA ASN A 56 -2.68 7.20 -17.47
C ASN A 56 -3.42 8.17 -18.40
N LEU A 57 -3.65 7.72 -19.64
CA LEU A 57 -4.26 8.53 -20.71
C LEU A 57 -5.68 9.02 -20.37
N ALA A 58 -6.48 8.21 -19.66
CA ALA A 58 -7.85 8.59 -19.27
C ALA A 58 -7.86 9.83 -18.35
N THR A 59 -6.91 9.89 -17.42
CA THR A 59 -6.80 11.00 -16.47
C THR A 59 -6.16 12.22 -17.11
N ALA A 60 -5.14 12.01 -17.94
CA ALA A 60 -4.57 13.08 -18.76
C ALA A 60 -5.63 13.72 -19.65
N TYR A 61 -6.51 12.92 -20.27
CA TYR A 61 -7.65 13.38 -21.06
C TYR A 61 -8.61 14.25 -20.23
N LEU A 62 -8.97 13.80 -19.03
CA LEU A 62 -9.84 14.54 -18.12
C LEU A 62 -9.28 15.93 -17.79
N TYR A 63 -8.03 16.02 -17.33
CA TYR A 63 -7.42 17.31 -16.95
C TYR A 63 -7.27 18.25 -18.14
N LEU A 64 -6.90 17.72 -19.31
CA LEU A 64 -6.73 18.51 -20.52
C LEU A 64 -8.08 19.01 -21.07
N TYR A 65 -9.13 18.20 -20.97
CA TYR A 65 -10.51 18.61 -21.30
C TYR A 65 -11.01 19.68 -20.32
N ARG A 66 -10.80 19.50 -19.01
CA ARG A 66 -11.16 20.50 -17.99
C ARG A 66 -10.43 21.82 -18.21
N HIS A 67 -9.16 21.79 -18.60
CA HIS A 67 -8.42 22.98 -18.98
C HIS A 67 -9.06 23.68 -20.19
N ALA A 68 -9.44 22.93 -21.23
CA ALA A 68 -10.11 23.50 -22.40
C ALA A 68 -11.47 24.15 -22.03
N ASP A 69 -12.30 23.47 -21.24
CA ASP A 69 -13.59 24.00 -20.79
C ASP A 69 -13.44 25.26 -19.91
N LEU A 70 -12.47 25.26 -18.98
CA LEU A 70 -12.17 26.43 -18.16
C LEU A 70 -11.81 27.64 -19.05
N ILE A 71 -10.91 27.48 -20.02
CA ILE A 71 -10.41 28.59 -20.84
C ILE A 71 -11.44 29.07 -21.89
N LEU A 72 -12.16 28.14 -22.53
CA LEU A 72 -13.05 28.44 -23.65
C LEU A 72 -14.48 28.75 -23.21
N SER A 73 -14.98 28.06 -22.19
CA SER A 73 -16.38 28.18 -21.74
C SER A 73 -16.49 29.11 -20.53
N LYS A 74 -15.69 28.89 -19.48
CA LYS A 74 -15.88 29.56 -18.17
C LYS A 74 -15.21 30.92 -18.05
N LEU A 75 -13.93 31.04 -18.42
CA LEU A 75 -13.19 32.31 -18.27
C LEU A 75 -13.84 33.50 -19.00
N PRO A 76 -14.46 33.36 -20.19
CA PRO A 76 -15.20 34.46 -20.82
C PRO A 76 -16.33 35.07 -19.98
N GLU A 77 -16.89 34.32 -19.03
CA GLU A 77 -17.95 34.79 -18.12
C GLU A 77 -17.40 35.64 -16.95
N HIS A 78 -16.08 35.72 -16.79
CA HIS A 78 -15.44 36.46 -15.70
C HIS A 78 -15.47 37.98 -15.94
N LEU A 79 -15.74 38.77 -14.89
CA LEU A 79 -15.81 40.24 -14.96
C LEU A 79 -14.53 40.87 -15.54
N ASP A 80 -13.36 40.47 -15.02
CA ASP A 80 -12.05 40.96 -15.47
C ASP A 80 -11.56 40.38 -16.82
N TYR A 81 -12.37 39.60 -17.54
CA TYR A 81 -11.92 38.94 -18.78
C TYR A 81 -11.46 39.93 -19.86
N ARG A 82 -12.10 41.11 -19.90
CA ARG A 82 -11.79 42.17 -20.86
C ARG A 82 -10.69 43.12 -20.39
N ASP A 83 -10.12 42.88 -19.21
CA ASP A 83 -9.05 43.72 -18.67
C ASP A 83 -7.75 43.54 -19.49
N PRO A 84 -7.15 44.63 -20.01
CA PRO A 84 -5.89 44.59 -20.75
C PRO A 84 -4.75 43.88 -20.01
N ARG A 85 -4.75 43.90 -18.66
CA ARG A 85 -3.70 43.29 -17.81
C ARG A 85 -3.55 41.79 -18.05
N TYR A 86 -4.65 41.08 -18.35
CA TYR A 86 -4.64 39.62 -18.52
C TYR A 86 -4.66 39.17 -19.99
N LYS A 87 -4.71 40.11 -20.94
CA LYS A 87 -4.84 39.84 -22.38
C LYS A 87 -3.74 38.91 -22.92
N LEU A 88 -2.50 39.11 -22.46
CA LEU A 88 -1.36 38.29 -22.89
C LEU A 88 -1.49 36.84 -22.39
N GLU A 89 -1.77 36.65 -21.10
CA GLU A 89 -1.92 35.31 -20.49
C GLU A 89 -3.13 34.56 -21.08
N LEU A 90 -4.26 35.24 -21.31
CA LEU A 90 -5.44 34.65 -21.95
C LEU A 90 -5.16 34.22 -23.40
N SER A 91 -4.40 35.03 -24.15
CA SER A 91 -3.98 34.68 -25.52
C SER A 91 -3.06 33.45 -25.54
N GLN A 92 -2.10 33.38 -24.61
CA GLN A 92 -1.22 32.22 -24.46
C GLN A 92 -2.01 30.96 -24.06
N ALA A 93 -2.91 31.07 -23.09
CA ALA A 93 -3.76 29.96 -22.65
C ALA A 93 -4.62 29.41 -23.81
N ARG A 94 -5.26 30.29 -24.59
CA ARG A 94 -6.02 29.89 -25.79
C ARG A 94 -5.17 29.18 -26.83
N LYS A 95 -3.95 29.67 -27.11
CA LYS A 95 -3.00 28.99 -28.02
C LYS A 95 -2.59 27.61 -27.49
N THR A 96 -2.41 27.48 -26.17
CA THR A 96 -2.11 26.19 -25.54
C THR A 96 -3.28 25.22 -25.67
N VAL A 97 -4.53 25.67 -25.48
CA VAL A 97 -5.71 24.85 -25.74
C VAL A 97 -5.72 24.36 -27.18
N GLN A 98 -5.51 25.24 -28.16
CA GLN A 98 -5.50 24.87 -29.58
C GLN A 98 -4.48 23.77 -29.91
N ARG A 99 -3.28 23.82 -29.33
CA ARG A 99 -2.27 22.76 -29.51
C ARG A 99 -2.68 21.44 -28.85
N ASN A 100 -3.29 21.53 -27.67
CA ASN A 100 -3.64 20.37 -26.86
C ASN A 100 -4.95 19.68 -27.29
N LEU A 101 -5.82 20.35 -28.07
CA LEU A 101 -6.97 19.71 -28.71
C LEU A 101 -6.56 18.53 -29.60
N VAL A 102 -5.43 18.65 -30.30
CA VAL A 102 -4.87 17.57 -31.12
C VAL A 102 -4.57 16.32 -30.27
N LYS A 103 -4.08 16.49 -29.04
CA LYS A 103 -3.84 15.37 -28.12
C LYS A 103 -5.16 14.71 -27.68
N LEU A 104 -6.18 15.50 -27.37
CA LEU A 104 -7.50 14.97 -27.02
C LEU A 104 -8.09 14.14 -28.17
N GLU A 105 -8.00 14.61 -29.41
CA GLU A 105 -8.44 13.85 -30.59
C GLU A 105 -7.68 12.53 -30.77
N GLN A 106 -6.36 12.54 -30.53
CA GLN A 106 -5.53 11.33 -30.62
C GLN A 106 -5.79 10.32 -29.50
N TRP A 107 -6.07 10.77 -28.28
CA TRP A 107 -6.30 9.89 -27.13
C TRP A 107 -7.71 9.33 -27.07
N LYS A 108 -8.71 10.08 -27.54
CA LYS A 108 -10.12 9.66 -27.55
C LYS A 108 -10.33 8.22 -28.07
N PRO A 109 -9.85 7.82 -29.27
CA PRO A 109 -10.07 6.46 -29.77
C PRO A 109 -9.40 5.38 -28.92
N ARG A 110 -8.24 5.66 -28.32
CA ARG A 110 -7.53 4.71 -27.45
C ARG A 110 -8.33 4.44 -26.17
N ILE A 111 -8.80 5.51 -25.52
CA ILE A 111 -9.64 5.42 -24.31
C ILE A 111 -10.94 4.68 -24.61
N THR A 112 -11.61 5.00 -25.71
CA THR A 112 -12.82 4.28 -26.13
C THR A 112 -12.56 2.80 -26.38
N GLN A 113 -11.44 2.45 -27.02
CA GLN A 113 -11.09 1.05 -27.27
C GLN A 113 -10.85 0.28 -25.96
N ASP A 114 -10.13 0.89 -25.02
CA ASP A 114 -9.83 0.27 -23.72
C ASP A 114 -11.11 0.06 -22.89
N TYR A 115 -12.02 1.04 -22.90
CA TYR A 115 -13.34 0.92 -22.28
C TYR A 115 -14.19 -0.18 -22.93
N GLN A 116 -14.24 -0.26 -24.26
CA GLN A 116 -15.00 -1.29 -24.97
C GLN A 116 -14.48 -2.71 -24.69
N ARG A 117 -13.15 -2.88 -24.59
CA ARG A 117 -12.54 -4.17 -24.21
C ARG A 117 -12.96 -4.57 -22.80
N TYR A 118 -12.95 -3.62 -21.87
CA TYR A 118 -13.39 -3.83 -20.50
C TYR A 118 -14.89 -4.17 -20.42
N ALA A 119 -15.75 -3.43 -21.11
CA ALA A 119 -17.19 -3.67 -21.15
C ALA A 119 -17.51 -5.07 -21.69
N LYS A 120 -16.91 -5.48 -22.81
CA LYS A 120 -17.07 -6.83 -23.38
C LYS A 120 -16.62 -7.93 -22.42
N ALA A 121 -15.54 -7.71 -21.68
CA ALA A 121 -15.06 -8.67 -20.68
C ALA A 121 -16.03 -8.81 -19.50
N MET A 122 -16.65 -7.69 -19.08
CA MET A 122 -17.68 -7.69 -18.05
C MET A 122 -18.98 -8.34 -18.50
N ASP A 123 -19.43 -8.08 -19.73
CA ASP A 123 -20.62 -8.70 -20.33
C ASP A 123 -20.46 -10.22 -20.48
N ARG A 124 -19.27 -10.67 -20.90
CA ARG A 124 -18.98 -12.11 -20.97
C ARG A 124 -19.07 -12.75 -19.58
N ARG A 125 -18.51 -12.10 -18.55
CA ARG A 125 -18.54 -12.59 -17.17
C ARG A 125 -19.96 -12.59 -16.60
N SER A 126 -20.78 -11.58 -16.92
CA SER A 126 -22.17 -11.50 -16.46
C SER A 126 -23.05 -12.54 -17.16
N ALA A 127 -22.86 -12.76 -18.47
CA ALA A 127 -23.55 -13.80 -19.24
C ALA A 127 -23.20 -15.21 -18.75
N GLU A 128 -21.93 -15.49 -18.46
CA GLU A 128 -21.49 -16.76 -17.85
C GLU A 128 -22.15 -16.99 -16.48
N ARG A 129 -22.25 -15.94 -15.64
CA ARG A 129 -22.98 -16.00 -14.36
C ARG A 129 -24.48 -16.25 -14.52
N GLN A 130 -25.14 -15.57 -15.46
CA GLN A 130 -26.56 -15.75 -15.72
C GLN A 130 -26.87 -17.15 -16.26
N ARG A 131 -26.03 -17.68 -17.17
CA ARG A 131 -26.16 -19.06 -17.66
C ARG A 131 -26.02 -20.08 -16.53
N ALA A 132 -25.01 -19.92 -15.68
CA ALA A 132 -24.81 -20.80 -14.51
C ALA A 132 -26.00 -20.72 -13.52
N GLN A 133 -26.57 -19.53 -13.34
CA GLN A 133 -27.75 -19.35 -12.49
C GLN A 133 -29.00 -20.01 -13.09
N GLN A 134 -29.25 -19.84 -14.39
CA GLN A 134 -30.37 -20.48 -15.08
C GLN A 134 -30.25 -22.01 -15.08
N GLU A 135 -29.03 -22.53 -15.23
CA GLU A 135 -28.76 -23.96 -15.16
C GLU A 135 -28.99 -24.52 -13.75
N PHE A 136 -28.58 -23.78 -12.71
CA PHE A 136 -28.89 -24.09 -11.31
C PHE A 136 -30.41 -24.08 -11.04
N ASP A 137 -31.12 -23.05 -11.49
CA ASP A 137 -32.57 -22.92 -11.30
C ASP A 137 -33.35 -24.01 -12.06
N GLN A 138 -32.89 -24.41 -13.25
CA GLN A 138 -33.46 -25.54 -14.00
C GLN A 138 -33.19 -26.88 -13.32
N ALA A 139 -31.98 -27.09 -12.77
CA ALA A 139 -31.67 -28.30 -11.99
C ALA A 139 -32.52 -28.38 -10.71
N ALA A 140 -32.70 -27.26 -10.01
CA ALA A 140 -33.57 -27.17 -8.84
C ALA A 140 -35.04 -27.48 -9.17
N ARG A 141 -35.55 -27.03 -10.32
CA ARG A 141 -36.91 -27.36 -10.81
C ARG A 141 -37.07 -28.84 -11.22
N ARG A 142 -36.00 -29.51 -11.66
CA ARG A 142 -36.05 -30.96 -11.97
C ARG A 142 -36.05 -31.83 -10.71
N LEU A 143 -35.50 -31.32 -9.61
CA LEU A 143 -35.46 -31.99 -8.30
C LEU A 143 -36.77 -31.86 -7.48
N SER A 144 -37.75 -31.08 -7.95
CA SER A 144 -39.02 -30.86 -7.22
C SER A 144 -40.15 -31.86 -7.56
N TYR A 145 -39.88 -32.93 -8.32
CA TYR A 145 -40.88 -33.93 -8.74
C TYR A 145 -40.75 -35.32 -8.08
N ASP A 146 -39.77 -35.57 -7.20
CA ASP A 146 -39.62 -36.86 -6.50
C ASP A 146 -39.79 -36.69 -4.97
N PRO A 147 -40.95 -37.10 -4.40
CA PRO A 147 -41.22 -36.95 -2.96
C PRO A 147 -40.40 -37.90 -2.07
N SER A 148 -39.68 -38.86 -2.66
CA SER A 148 -39.14 -40.03 -1.96
C SER A 148 -37.73 -39.84 -1.40
N ARG A 149 -37.06 -38.72 -1.70
CA ARG A 149 -35.66 -38.45 -1.31
C ARG A 149 -35.48 -37.27 -0.35
N ARG A 150 -36.50 -36.95 0.45
CA ARG A 150 -36.47 -35.81 1.37
C ARG A 150 -35.58 -35.96 2.62
N THR A 151 -34.88 -37.08 2.82
CA THR A 151 -34.18 -37.35 4.09
C THR A 151 -32.65 -37.31 4.03
N SER A 152 -32.00 -36.85 2.95
CA SER A 152 -30.52 -36.84 2.93
C SER A 152 -29.84 -35.83 1.98
N ILE A 153 -30.32 -34.59 1.87
CA ILE A 153 -29.70 -33.54 1.01
C ILE A 153 -29.43 -32.24 1.81
N ALA A 154 -29.08 -32.34 3.09
CA ALA A 154 -28.62 -31.18 3.88
C ALA A 154 -27.08 -31.01 3.89
N SER A 155 -26.32 -31.78 3.10
CA SER A 155 -24.86 -31.85 3.26
C SER A 155 -23.99 -31.61 2.01
N MET A 156 -24.53 -31.17 0.86
CA MET A 156 -23.70 -30.94 -0.34
C MET A 156 -24.21 -29.73 -1.15
N SER A 157 -23.98 -28.51 -0.66
CA SER A 157 -24.01 -27.30 -1.52
C SER A 157 -22.66 -27.15 -2.21
N SER A 158 -22.36 -28.04 -3.15
CA SER A 158 -21.23 -27.90 -4.05
C SER A 158 -21.64 -27.00 -5.21
N ARG A 159 -21.49 -25.69 -4.96
CA ARG A 159 -21.31 -24.63 -5.96
C ARG A 159 -20.36 -25.13 -7.07
N PRO A 160 -20.62 -24.87 -8.36
CA PRO A 160 -19.67 -25.23 -9.41
C PRO A 160 -18.32 -24.58 -9.08
N PRO A 161 -17.20 -25.28 -9.33
CA PRO A 161 -15.89 -24.85 -8.88
C PRO A 161 -15.53 -23.53 -9.56
N SER A 162 -15.76 -22.44 -8.84
CA SER A 162 -14.75 -21.39 -8.83
C SER A 162 -13.47 -22.12 -8.43
N PRO A 163 -12.33 -21.98 -9.12
CA PRO A 163 -11.08 -22.63 -8.70
C PRO A 163 -10.60 -22.16 -7.31
N ILE A 164 -11.38 -21.35 -6.61
CA ILE A 164 -11.14 -20.72 -5.32
C ILE A 164 -12.31 -21.02 -4.37
N SER A 165 -12.05 -21.81 -3.32
CA SER A 165 -13.02 -22.03 -2.23
C SER A 165 -13.17 -20.77 -1.39
N SER A 166 -14.39 -20.29 -1.18
CA SER A 166 -14.64 -19.09 -0.37
C SER A 166 -15.02 -19.47 1.05
N LEU A 167 -14.15 -19.17 2.02
CA LEU A 167 -14.30 -19.55 3.43
C LEU A 167 -14.63 -18.32 4.28
N SER A 168 -15.37 -18.52 5.37
CA SER A 168 -15.47 -17.51 6.42
C SER A 168 -14.27 -17.66 7.34
N ALA A 169 -13.51 -16.58 7.57
CA ALA A 169 -12.38 -16.60 8.50
C ALA A 169 -12.84 -16.83 9.95
N MET A 170 -14.08 -16.44 10.26
CA MET A 170 -14.72 -16.68 11.54
C MET A 170 -14.95 -18.17 11.80
N ASP A 171 -15.60 -18.85 10.85
CA ASP A 171 -15.99 -20.26 11.02
C ASP A 171 -14.77 -21.19 10.96
N ASN A 172 -13.70 -20.74 10.29
CA ASN A 172 -12.49 -21.52 10.04
C ASN A 172 -11.26 -20.87 10.71
N ARG A 173 -11.41 -20.44 11.97
CA ARG A 173 -10.38 -19.73 12.74
C ARG A 173 -9.05 -20.48 12.78
N GLU A 174 -9.06 -21.76 13.13
CA GLU A 174 -7.85 -22.59 13.20
C GLU A 174 -7.17 -22.72 11.84
N PHE A 175 -7.95 -22.88 10.77
CA PHE A 175 -7.43 -22.94 9.40
C PHE A 175 -6.79 -21.60 9.01
N ALA A 176 -7.43 -20.48 9.32
CA ALA A 176 -6.91 -19.14 9.07
C ALA A 176 -5.58 -18.89 9.82
N VAL A 177 -5.48 -19.31 11.08
CA VAL A 177 -4.24 -19.21 11.87
C VAL A 177 -3.14 -20.09 11.29
N ASN A 178 -3.42 -21.37 10.99
CA ASN A 178 -2.44 -22.29 10.41
C ASN A 178 -1.93 -21.80 9.04
N LEU A 179 -2.83 -21.27 8.22
CA LEU A 179 -2.51 -20.64 6.96
C LEU A 179 -1.58 -19.44 7.14
N ALA A 180 -1.94 -18.54 8.06
CA ALA A 180 -1.13 -17.37 8.35
C ALA A 180 0.29 -17.76 8.77
N GLN A 181 0.42 -18.70 9.71
CA GLN A 181 1.71 -19.19 10.15
C GLN A 181 2.54 -19.79 9.02
N ARG A 182 1.92 -20.59 8.12
CA ARG A 182 2.61 -21.18 6.97
C ARG A 182 3.11 -20.10 6.01
N GLU A 183 2.28 -19.11 5.73
CA GLU A 183 2.62 -18.01 4.82
C GLU A 183 3.69 -17.07 5.42
N LEU A 184 3.62 -16.77 6.71
CA LEU A 184 4.63 -15.97 7.41
C LEU A 184 5.98 -16.69 7.44
N LYS A 185 6.02 -17.98 7.83
CA LYS A 185 7.24 -18.80 7.77
C LYS A 185 7.85 -18.84 6.37
N ARG A 186 7.01 -18.94 5.33
CA ARG A 186 7.48 -18.90 3.93
C ARG A 186 8.11 -17.55 3.58
N ARG A 187 7.49 -16.44 3.99
CA ARG A 187 8.02 -15.09 3.75
C ARG A 187 9.33 -14.88 4.50
N ASP A 188 9.42 -15.31 5.76
CA ASP A 188 10.64 -15.21 6.57
C ASP A 188 11.78 -16.04 5.99
N ALA A 189 11.50 -17.27 5.52
CA ALA A 189 12.50 -18.10 4.86
C ALA A 189 13.01 -17.43 3.57
N SER A 190 12.12 -16.84 2.76
CA SER A 190 12.52 -16.08 1.58
C SER A 190 13.40 -14.90 1.95
N ARG A 191 13.05 -14.15 3.02
CA ARG A 191 13.84 -13.01 3.50
C ARG A 191 15.22 -13.43 4.01
N LYS A 192 15.30 -14.47 4.85
CA LYS A 192 16.58 -15.00 5.35
C LYS A 192 17.49 -15.43 4.21
N SER A 193 16.94 -16.12 3.20
CA SER A 193 17.70 -16.53 2.02
C SER A 193 18.26 -15.33 1.22
N THR A 194 17.50 -14.23 1.08
CA THR A 194 17.98 -13.02 0.42
C THR A 194 19.06 -12.28 1.22
N THR A 195 18.95 -12.27 2.55
CA THR A 195 19.94 -11.66 3.45
C THR A 195 21.23 -12.48 3.50
N GLU A 196 21.13 -13.81 3.59
CA GLU A 196 22.28 -14.74 3.55
C GLU A 196 23.01 -14.69 2.20
N ALA A 197 22.29 -14.41 1.10
CA ALA A 197 22.87 -14.20 -0.22
C ALA A 197 23.55 -12.82 -0.40
N GLY A 198 23.57 -11.96 0.64
CA GLY A 198 24.24 -10.65 0.62
C GLY A 198 23.62 -9.65 -0.36
N ILE A 199 22.36 -9.86 -0.78
CA ILE A 199 21.68 -8.97 -1.73
C ILE A 199 21.21 -7.72 -0.99
N PRO A 200 21.57 -6.50 -1.44
CA PRO A 200 21.12 -5.26 -0.79
C PRO A 200 19.59 -5.19 -0.74
N ALA A 201 19.03 -4.77 0.40
CA ALA A 201 17.58 -4.63 0.57
C ALA A 201 16.94 -3.74 -0.52
N ALA A 202 17.65 -2.69 -0.94
CA ALA A 202 17.26 -1.83 -2.06
C ALA A 202 17.10 -2.61 -3.38
N THR A 203 18.03 -3.52 -3.69
CA THR A 203 17.98 -4.37 -4.89
C THR A 203 16.85 -5.39 -4.84
N VAL A 204 16.51 -5.91 -3.65
CA VAL A 204 15.34 -6.80 -3.48
C VAL A 204 14.03 -6.04 -3.66
N ALA A 205 13.93 -4.84 -3.08
CA ALA A 205 12.77 -3.95 -3.24
C ALA A 205 12.60 -3.53 -4.72
N GLU A 206 13.69 -3.23 -5.42
CA GLU A 206 13.70 -2.87 -6.84
C GLU A 206 13.33 -4.07 -7.74
N ARG A 207 13.83 -5.28 -7.44
CA ARG A 207 13.41 -6.52 -8.13
C ARG A 207 11.93 -6.85 -7.90
N ARG A 208 11.37 -6.51 -6.74
CA ARG A 208 9.94 -6.68 -6.45
C ARG A 208 9.06 -5.65 -7.15
N ARG A 209 9.56 -4.43 -7.38
CA ARG A 209 8.92 -3.45 -8.29
C ARG A 209 8.89 -3.92 -9.75
N GLY A 210 9.74 -4.88 -10.13
CA GLY A 210 9.90 -5.40 -11.50
C GLY A 210 9.10 -6.65 -11.89
N LEU A 211 8.17 -7.15 -11.07
CA LEU A 211 7.36 -8.35 -11.40
C LEU A 211 6.14 -8.05 -12.28
N VAL A 212 6.38 -7.36 -13.40
CA VAL A 212 5.63 -7.51 -14.65
C VAL A 212 6.68 -7.52 -15.74
N ALA A 213 7.19 -8.70 -16.10
CA ALA A 213 8.07 -8.83 -17.24
C ALA A 213 7.25 -8.60 -18.52
N PRO A 214 7.59 -7.61 -19.37
CA PRO A 214 7.22 -7.63 -20.77
C PRO A 214 8.20 -8.57 -21.48
N ASP A 215 7.65 -9.55 -22.18
CA ASP A 215 8.35 -10.28 -23.24
C ASP A 215 8.85 -9.26 -24.28
N TYR A 216 10.17 -9.02 -24.33
CA TYR A 216 10.77 -8.13 -25.31
C TYR A 216 11.38 -8.94 -26.46
N GLY A 217 10.73 -8.83 -27.61
CA GLY A 217 11.39 -8.98 -28.90
C GLY A 217 12.42 -7.87 -29.09
N ASP A 218 13.62 -8.32 -29.44
CA ASP A 218 14.84 -7.62 -29.79
C ASP A 218 14.67 -6.52 -30.85
N TYR A 219 15.18 -5.31 -30.58
CA TYR A 219 15.78 -4.40 -31.58
C TYR A 219 16.71 -3.39 -30.87
N ALA A 220 18.00 -3.47 -31.21
CA ALA A 220 19.06 -2.57 -30.78
C ALA A 220 18.97 -1.16 -31.41
N GLY A 221 19.41 -0.13 -30.67
CA GLY A 221 19.76 1.17 -31.26
C GLY A 221 19.86 2.38 -30.31
N ALA A 222 21.10 2.70 -29.89
CA ALA A 222 21.70 4.05 -29.80
C ALA A 222 21.24 5.12 -28.77
N HIS A 223 22.13 5.35 -27.78
CA HIS A 223 22.65 6.62 -27.23
C HIS A 223 21.78 7.63 -26.43
N GLY A 224 22.16 7.82 -25.15
CA GLY A 224 22.16 9.11 -24.42
C GLY A 224 21.68 9.05 -22.96
N PRO A 225 22.46 9.51 -21.94
CA PRO A 225 22.05 9.44 -20.53
C PRO A 225 21.20 10.66 -20.11
N PRO A 226 20.12 10.52 -19.32
CA PRO A 226 19.44 11.66 -18.72
C PRO A 226 20.06 12.04 -17.38
N GLN A 227 20.25 13.35 -17.22
CA GLN A 227 20.58 14.05 -15.99
C GLN A 227 19.44 13.94 -14.97
N GLY A 228 19.82 13.88 -13.69
CA GLY A 228 18.92 13.75 -12.55
C GLY A 228 17.85 14.83 -12.49
N HIS A 229 16.62 14.39 -12.20
CA HIS A 229 15.51 15.26 -11.87
C HIS A 229 15.03 14.94 -10.45
N ASP A 230 15.02 16.01 -9.69
CA ASP A 230 14.74 16.18 -8.26
C ASP A 230 13.36 15.64 -7.85
N ASP A 231 13.34 14.86 -6.76
CA ASP A 231 12.18 14.14 -6.23
C ASP A 231 11.13 15.10 -5.62
N GLY A 232 10.06 15.35 -6.38
CA GLY A 232 8.90 16.17 -6.00
C GLY A 232 8.03 15.65 -4.84
N VAL A 233 8.46 14.62 -4.12
CA VAL A 233 7.68 13.98 -3.03
C VAL A 233 7.82 14.76 -1.71
N ARG A 234 8.79 15.66 -1.59
CA ARG A 234 9.05 16.43 -0.35
C ARG A 234 8.06 17.57 -0.09
N ALA A 235 7.31 18.02 -1.11
CA ALA A 235 6.50 19.23 -1.03
C ALA A 235 5.06 19.03 -0.53
N VAL A 236 4.48 17.84 -0.71
CA VAL A 236 3.05 17.61 -0.40
C VAL A 236 2.82 17.36 1.10
N GLY A 237 3.79 16.77 1.80
CA GLY A 237 3.74 16.56 3.25
C GLY A 237 3.90 17.85 4.07
N GLN A 238 4.78 18.75 3.65
CA GLN A 238 5.04 20.00 4.40
C GLN A 238 3.86 20.99 4.36
N GLN A 239 3.00 20.91 3.33
CA GLN A 239 1.96 21.91 3.11
C GLN A 239 0.67 21.65 3.93
N LEU A 240 0.45 20.43 4.41
CA LEU A 240 -0.64 20.11 5.34
C LEU A 240 -0.30 20.47 6.80
N GLN A 241 0.98 20.45 7.16
CA GLN A 241 1.41 20.77 8.53
C GLN A 241 1.59 22.28 8.78
N GLN A 242 1.90 23.08 7.74
CA GLN A 242 2.03 24.54 7.87
C GLN A 242 0.71 25.29 8.12
N GLN A 243 -0.46 24.68 7.87
CA GLN A 243 -1.75 25.35 8.15
C GLN A 243 -2.18 25.25 9.62
N SER A 244 -1.64 24.30 10.39
CA SER A 244 -1.93 24.17 11.82
C SER A 244 -1.16 25.18 12.68
N LEU A 245 -0.04 25.73 12.18
CA LEU A 245 0.82 26.65 12.93
C LEU A 245 0.51 28.15 12.74
N ARG A 246 -0.51 28.52 11.94
CA ARG A 246 -0.81 29.94 11.62
C ARG A 246 -1.85 30.62 12.50
N SER A 247 -2.36 29.96 13.54
CA SER A 247 -3.27 30.60 14.50
C SER A 247 -2.58 30.85 15.84
N ARG A 248 -1.49 31.61 15.83
CA ARG A 248 -0.88 32.16 17.05
C ARG A 248 0.02 33.37 16.74
N ASN A 249 -0.58 34.54 16.61
CA ASN A 249 -0.17 35.78 17.29
C ASN A 249 -0.75 37.02 16.61
N GLY A 250 -1.58 37.74 17.37
CA GLY A 250 -1.77 39.18 17.22
C GLY A 250 -1.65 39.82 18.60
N SER A 251 -0.54 40.53 18.86
CA SER A 251 -0.44 41.82 19.59
C SER A 251 0.99 42.11 20.13
N ASN A 252 1.63 43.06 19.45
CA ASN A 252 2.61 44.10 19.81
C ASN A 252 3.53 44.02 21.06
N GLY A 253 4.82 44.25 20.80
CA GLY A 253 5.82 44.80 21.74
C GLY A 253 7.28 44.71 21.23
N GLU A 254 7.80 45.76 20.60
CA GLU A 254 9.22 45.99 20.22
C GLU A 254 10.06 46.58 21.38
N PRO A 255 11.40 46.78 21.27
CA PRO A 255 12.45 45.99 20.60
C PRO A 255 13.73 45.83 21.47
N SER A 256 14.71 44.99 21.05
CA SER A 256 16.17 45.31 21.02
C SER A 256 17.10 44.06 21.15
N MET A 257 18.23 44.17 20.46
CA MET A 257 19.49 43.40 20.49
C MET A 257 19.64 42.17 19.55
N SER A 258 20.16 42.54 18.37
CA SER A 258 20.91 41.80 17.36
C SER A 258 21.80 40.64 17.87
N SER A 259 21.67 39.47 17.24
CA SER A 259 22.82 38.62 16.89
C SER A 259 22.62 38.02 15.50
N THR A 260 23.21 38.69 14.51
CA THR A 260 23.32 38.28 13.11
C THR A 260 24.23 37.06 12.98
N PHE A 261 23.70 35.89 12.64
CA PHE A 261 24.52 34.80 12.08
C PHE A 261 24.47 34.88 10.55
N HIS A 262 25.62 35.14 9.94
CA HIS A 262 25.82 35.27 8.51
C HIS A 262 26.27 33.92 7.95
N TYR A 263 25.51 33.36 7.01
CA TYR A 263 25.88 32.14 6.29
C TYR A 263 26.56 32.53 4.97
N PRO A 264 27.77 32.05 4.65
CA PRO A 264 28.44 32.42 3.41
C PRO A 264 27.73 31.78 2.20
N SER A 265 27.58 32.57 1.14
CA SER A 265 27.00 32.12 -0.13
C SER A 265 28.03 31.31 -0.93
N VAL A 266 27.62 30.15 -1.42
CA VAL A 266 28.44 29.26 -2.26
C VAL A 266 28.29 29.67 -3.73
N PRO A 267 29.38 29.86 -4.50
CA PRO A 267 29.30 30.15 -5.93
C PRO A 267 28.74 28.97 -6.73
N GLN A 268 27.86 29.26 -7.69
CA GLN A 268 27.46 28.31 -8.72
C GLN A 268 28.45 28.35 -9.89
N LYS A 269 29.02 27.18 -10.19
CA LYS A 269 29.96 26.83 -11.27
C LYS A 269 31.42 27.27 -11.08
N GLU A 270 32.27 26.25 -10.89
CA GLU A 270 33.66 26.29 -11.34
C GLU A 270 34.01 25.07 -12.19
N SER A 271 34.86 25.35 -13.16
CA SER A 271 35.41 24.52 -14.22
C SER A 271 36.30 23.39 -13.72
N ARG A 272 36.19 22.24 -14.40
CA ARG A 272 37.14 21.12 -14.50
C ARG A 272 38.56 21.42 -13.97
N MET A 273 38.89 20.89 -12.80
CA MET A 273 40.25 20.78 -12.28
C MET A 273 40.73 19.33 -12.42
N GLU A 274 41.78 19.14 -13.22
CA GLU A 274 42.56 17.91 -13.35
C GLU A 274 43.46 17.73 -12.12
N TRP A 275 43.31 16.61 -11.43
CA TRP A 275 44.23 16.21 -10.36
C TRP A 275 45.30 15.27 -10.92
N ASN A 276 46.46 15.82 -11.25
CA ASN A 276 47.69 15.04 -11.31
C ASN A 276 48.18 14.79 -9.88
N THR A 277 48.24 13.53 -9.46
CA THR A 277 48.94 13.13 -8.23
C THR A 277 49.97 12.04 -8.52
N PRO A 278 51.23 12.20 -8.05
CA PRO A 278 52.31 11.24 -8.28
C PRO A 278 52.25 10.06 -7.29
N PRO A 279 52.76 8.86 -7.66
CA PRO A 279 52.68 7.68 -6.81
C PRO A 279 53.73 7.71 -5.69
N THR A 280 53.29 7.48 -4.44
CA THR A 280 54.16 7.29 -3.28
C THR A 280 54.34 5.80 -3.01
N GLN A 281 55.57 5.32 -3.18
CA GLN A 281 56.04 3.97 -2.83
C GLN A 281 56.34 3.89 -1.32
N PRO A 282 55.93 2.82 -0.61
CA PRO A 282 56.56 2.45 0.64
C PRO A 282 57.77 1.54 0.39
N SER A 283 58.91 1.94 0.96
CA SER A 283 60.18 1.23 0.99
C SER A 283 60.17 0.08 1.99
N ILE A 284 60.54 -1.12 1.54
CA ILE A 284 60.87 -2.28 2.39
C ILE A 284 62.29 -2.76 2.05
N PRO A 285 63.15 -3.09 3.03
CA PRO A 285 64.58 -3.31 2.84
C PRO A 285 64.90 -4.63 2.13
N GLN A 286 65.95 -4.60 1.32
CA GLN A 286 66.55 -5.78 0.69
C GLN A 286 67.24 -6.67 1.75
N SER A 287 66.82 -7.92 1.85
CA SER A 287 67.68 -9.02 2.32
C SER A 287 67.40 -10.27 1.48
N ARG A 288 68.50 -10.88 1.01
CA ARG A 288 68.56 -11.96 0.03
C ARG A 288 68.14 -13.28 0.66
N TYR A 289 67.04 -13.87 0.20
CA TYR A 289 66.84 -15.32 0.26
C TYR A 289 66.23 -15.82 -1.04
N THR A 290 66.89 -16.80 -1.62
CA THR A 290 66.59 -17.53 -2.85
C THR A 290 65.25 -18.27 -2.72
N MET A 291 64.30 -18.02 -3.62
CA MET A 291 63.08 -18.82 -3.74
C MET A 291 63.31 -20.01 -4.69
N PRO A 292 62.91 -21.25 -4.32
CA PRO A 292 62.77 -22.36 -5.27
C PRO A 292 61.53 -22.16 -6.15
N ILE A 293 61.66 -22.49 -7.44
CA ILE A 293 60.59 -22.43 -8.44
C ILE A 293 59.49 -23.46 -8.10
N PRO A 294 58.20 -23.07 -8.00
CA PRO A 294 57.10 -24.03 -7.90
C PRO A 294 56.78 -24.67 -9.27
N PRO A 295 56.42 -25.97 -9.31
CA PRO A 295 56.17 -26.69 -10.56
C PRO A 295 54.86 -26.26 -11.26
N ALA A 296 54.86 -26.33 -12.60
CA ALA A 296 53.75 -25.94 -13.46
C ALA A 296 52.52 -26.85 -13.31
N ARG A 297 51.34 -26.22 -13.37
CA ARG A 297 50.02 -26.86 -13.27
C ARG A 297 49.69 -27.57 -14.60
N PRO A 298 49.27 -28.85 -14.60
CA PRO A 298 48.97 -29.58 -15.84
C PRO A 298 47.71 -29.04 -16.55
N GLU A 299 47.74 -29.08 -17.88
CA GLU A 299 46.69 -28.57 -18.75
C GLU A 299 45.40 -29.42 -18.70
N LYS A 300 44.27 -28.74 -18.86
CA LYS A 300 42.92 -29.30 -18.79
C LYS A 300 42.49 -29.76 -20.19
N GLU A 301 42.44 -31.08 -20.39
CA GLU A 301 41.99 -31.67 -21.66
C GLU A 301 40.53 -31.32 -21.97
N SER A 302 40.30 -30.89 -23.21
CA SER A 302 38.99 -30.54 -23.76
C SER A 302 38.28 -31.78 -24.32
N LEU A 303 37.01 -31.92 -23.96
CA LEU A 303 36.10 -32.89 -24.56
C LEU A 303 35.75 -32.44 -25.98
N HIS A 304 36.10 -33.25 -26.99
CA HIS A 304 35.17 -33.89 -27.92
C HIS A 304 35.84 -34.34 -29.22
N LYS A 305 35.59 -35.61 -29.57
CA LYS A 305 35.23 -36.16 -30.90
C LYS A 305 35.96 -37.48 -31.16
N HIS A 306 35.33 -38.60 -30.82
CA HIS A 306 35.56 -39.83 -31.58
C HIS A 306 34.23 -40.54 -31.88
N SER A 307 34.18 -40.92 -33.15
CA SER A 307 33.12 -41.57 -33.89
C SER A 307 32.79 -42.95 -33.33
N ALA A 308 31.60 -43.43 -33.69
CA ALA A 308 31.04 -44.72 -33.34
C ALA A 308 31.99 -45.89 -33.63
N SER A 309 32.09 -46.80 -32.67
CA SER A 309 32.52 -48.18 -32.89
C SER A 309 31.67 -49.10 -32.01
N GLU A 310 31.05 -50.04 -32.69
CA GLU A 310 29.99 -50.97 -32.27
C GLU A 310 30.59 -52.22 -31.63
N LEU A 311 30.21 -52.57 -30.38
CA LEU A 311 30.46 -53.87 -29.73
C LEU A 311 29.52 -54.03 -28.49
N PRO A 312 29.22 -55.26 -28.01
CA PRO A 312 27.85 -55.80 -28.04
C PRO A 312 27.01 -55.55 -26.77
N ARG A 313 25.70 -55.36 -26.97
CA ARG A 313 24.67 -55.30 -25.91
C ARG A 313 24.63 -56.60 -25.09
N ARG A 314 25.08 -56.54 -23.84
CA ARG A 314 24.73 -57.54 -22.82
C ARG A 314 23.33 -57.26 -22.29
N GLN A 315 22.41 -58.19 -22.51
CA GLN A 315 21.09 -58.18 -21.89
C GLN A 315 21.20 -58.54 -20.39
N PRO A 316 20.47 -57.88 -19.48
CA PRO A 316 20.30 -58.36 -18.12
C PRO A 316 19.40 -59.62 -18.11
N PRO A 317 19.61 -60.56 -17.15
CA PRO A 317 18.85 -61.81 -17.10
C PRO A 317 17.37 -61.60 -16.76
N PRO A 318 16.48 -62.52 -17.14
CA PRO A 318 15.05 -62.40 -16.89
C PRO A 318 14.73 -62.51 -15.40
N ARG A 319 13.82 -61.65 -14.94
CA ARG A 319 13.27 -61.62 -13.58
C ARG A 319 12.35 -62.83 -13.34
N PRO A 320 12.39 -63.50 -12.18
CA PRO A 320 11.49 -64.62 -11.90
C PRO A 320 10.03 -64.14 -11.78
N PRO A 321 9.04 -64.98 -12.10
CA PRO A 321 7.63 -64.63 -12.02
C PRO A 321 7.20 -64.47 -10.56
N ARG A 322 6.36 -63.47 -10.31
CA ARG A 322 5.81 -63.13 -8.99
C ARG A 322 4.68 -64.12 -8.66
N PRO A 323 4.64 -64.73 -7.47
CA PRO A 323 3.49 -65.54 -7.06
C PRO A 323 2.27 -64.65 -6.82
N ASP A 324 1.10 -65.21 -7.12
CA ASP A 324 -0.21 -64.59 -6.98
C ASP A 324 -0.50 -64.12 -5.54
N SER A 325 -0.99 -62.88 -5.47
CA SER A 325 -2.07 -62.39 -4.58
C SER A 325 -2.13 -62.92 -3.15
N LEU A 326 -1.59 -62.15 -2.19
CA LEU A 326 -2.16 -62.07 -0.84
C LEU A 326 -2.12 -60.60 -0.35
N ASP A 327 -3.22 -60.23 0.29
CA ASP A 327 -3.65 -58.91 0.74
C ASP A 327 -2.55 -58.06 1.41
N THR A 328 -2.34 -56.86 0.85
CA THR A 328 -1.68 -55.75 1.57
C THR A 328 -2.75 -54.73 1.97
N PRO A 329 -2.79 -54.27 3.24
CA PRO A 329 -3.70 -53.20 3.65
C PRO A 329 -3.41 -51.95 2.83
N GLY A 330 -4.48 -51.31 2.33
CA GLY A 330 -4.38 -50.11 1.50
C GLY A 330 -3.57 -48.99 2.17
N PRO A 331 -2.95 -48.10 1.38
CA PRO A 331 -2.20 -46.96 1.91
C PRO A 331 -3.12 -46.12 2.82
N PRO A 332 -2.58 -45.51 3.89
CA PRO A 332 -3.38 -44.68 4.78
C PRO A 332 -4.04 -43.54 3.98
N PRO A 333 -5.23 -43.08 4.39
CA PRO A 333 -5.92 -42.01 3.69
C PRO A 333 -5.00 -40.80 3.61
N SER A 334 -4.78 -40.32 2.39
CA SER A 334 -4.09 -39.07 2.11
C SER A 334 -4.66 -37.97 3.02
N PRO A 335 -3.82 -37.12 3.64
CA PRO A 335 -4.34 -35.96 4.36
C PRO A 335 -5.28 -35.18 3.43
N PRO A 336 -6.38 -34.60 3.96
CA PRO A 336 -7.38 -33.95 3.14
C PRO A 336 -6.70 -32.96 2.20
N GLN A 337 -6.93 -33.15 0.89
CA GLN A 337 -6.35 -32.31 -0.15
C GLN A 337 -6.73 -30.86 0.14
N VAL A 338 -5.73 -30.05 0.48
CA VAL A 338 -5.89 -28.61 0.63
C VAL A 338 -6.37 -28.07 -0.72
N PRO A 339 -7.54 -27.42 -0.83
CA PRO A 339 -8.01 -26.91 -2.11
C PRO A 339 -6.98 -25.92 -2.68
N SER A 340 -6.70 -26.04 -3.98
CA SER A 340 -5.54 -25.40 -4.63
C SER A 340 -5.59 -23.87 -4.67
N LYS A 341 -6.75 -23.24 -4.43
CA LYS A 341 -6.88 -21.81 -4.07
C LYS A 341 -8.09 -21.63 -3.12
N TYR A 342 -7.99 -20.73 -2.16
CA TYR A 342 -9.10 -20.32 -1.27
C TYR A 342 -9.04 -18.82 -0.99
N THR A 343 -10.16 -18.22 -0.59
CA THR A 343 -10.29 -16.79 -0.25
C THR A 343 -11.26 -16.61 0.90
N PHE A 344 -10.97 -15.69 1.82
CA PHE A 344 -11.85 -15.35 2.93
C PHE A 344 -12.92 -14.35 2.48
N LYS A 345 -14.16 -14.60 2.88
CA LYS A 345 -15.29 -13.70 2.64
C LYS A 345 -15.41 -12.66 3.75
N PRO A 346 -15.65 -11.38 3.41
CA PRO A 346 -16.12 -10.37 4.36
C PRO A 346 -17.39 -10.84 5.08
N THR A 347 -17.40 -10.76 6.40
CA THR A 347 -18.55 -11.10 7.25
C THR A 347 -19.20 -9.88 7.89
N ALA A 348 -18.51 -8.74 7.88
CA ALA A 348 -18.96 -7.48 8.45
C ALA A 348 -19.06 -6.41 7.36
N PHE A 349 -19.90 -5.42 7.61
CA PHE A 349 -20.19 -4.34 6.69
C PHE A 349 -20.15 -3.01 7.45
N THR A 350 -19.84 -1.94 6.74
CA THR A 350 -20.03 -0.57 7.25
C THR A 350 -21.52 -0.26 7.35
N GLU A 351 -21.83 0.88 7.97
CA GLU A 351 -23.18 1.39 8.13
C GLU A 351 -23.87 1.67 6.79
N ALA A 352 -23.09 2.01 5.75
CA ALA A 352 -23.57 2.13 4.36
C ALA A 352 -23.66 0.79 3.60
N GLY A 353 -23.28 -0.33 4.22
CA GLY A 353 -23.31 -1.66 3.61
C GLY A 353 -22.07 -2.01 2.78
N ALA A 354 -20.96 -1.26 2.91
CA ALA A 354 -19.69 -1.62 2.25
C ALA A 354 -19.03 -2.79 2.98
N PRO A 355 -18.53 -3.83 2.28
CA PRO A 355 -17.95 -5.01 2.93
C PRO A 355 -16.59 -4.70 3.57
N LEU A 356 -16.37 -5.16 4.80
CA LEU A 356 -15.10 -5.08 5.53
C LEU A 356 -14.42 -6.45 5.57
N ARG A 357 -13.16 -6.53 5.10
CA ARG A 357 -12.36 -7.75 5.23
C ARG A 357 -12.13 -8.09 6.69
N THR A 358 -12.01 -9.38 6.99
CA THR A 358 -11.74 -9.84 8.35
C THR A 358 -10.32 -9.46 8.78
N VAL A 359 -10.19 -8.85 9.95
CA VAL A 359 -8.91 -8.58 10.62
C VAL A 359 -8.68 -9.63 11.71
N LEU A 360 -7.60 -10.39 11.59
CA LEU A 360 -7.17 -11.33 12.63
C LEU A 360 -6.16 -10.68 13.58
N LEU A 361 -6.52 -10.64 14.86
CA LEU A 361 -5.73 -10.04 15.92
C LEU A 361 -5.19 -11.13 16.88
N PRO A 362 -3.88 -11.20 17.13
CA PRO A 362 -3.34 -12.06 18.19
C PRO A 362 -3.85 -11.58 19.57
N PRO A 363 -4.49 -12.43 20.39
CA PRO A 363 -5.04 -12.01 21.68
C PRO A 363 -3.94 -11.55 22.66
N ASP A 364 -2.76 -12.16 22.59
CA ASP A 364 -1.62 -11.84 23.46
C ASP A 364 -0.93 -10.51 23.12
N LEU A 365 -1.28 -9.89 21.98
CA LEU A 365 -0.69 -8.63 21.53
C LEU A 365 -0.90 -7.50 22.54
N ARG A 366 -2.11 -7.40 23.09
CA ARG A 366 -2.45 -6.36 24.08
C ARG A 366 -1.62 -6.50 25.36
N THR A 367 -1.46 -7.73 25.85
CA THR A 367 -0.66 -8.00 27.05
C THR A 367 0.80 -7.64 26.83
N GLN A 368 1.38 -8.00 25.68
CA GLN A 368 2.76 -7.60 25.36
C GLN A 368 2.90 -6.08 25.20
N PHE A 369 1.94 -5.42 24.57
CA PHE A 369 1.92 -3.97 24.46
C PHE A 369 1.91 -3.29 25.83
N LEU A 370 1.02 -3.72 26.73
CA LEU A 370 0.95 -3.20 28.10
C LEU A 370 2.27 -3.36 28.86
N ASN A 371 2.94 -4.50 28.72
CA ASN A 371 4.26 -4.70 29.33
C ASN A 371 5.33 -3.72 28.80
N LEU A 372 5.26 -3.34 27.52
CA LEU A 372 6.18 -2.37 26.91
C LEU A 372 5.83 -0.92 27.28
N ALA A 373 4.55 -0.66 27.54
CA ALA A 373 4.01 0.64 27.93
C ALA A 373 4.11 0.89 29.44
N ASP A 374 4.25 -0.16 30.27
CA ASP A 374 4.25 -0.08 31.74
C ASP A 374 5.15 1.02 32.35
N PRO A 375 6.40 1.24 31.87
CA PRO A 375 7.24 2.34 32.39
C PRO A 375 6.64 3.73 32.16
N ASN A 376 5.83 3.91 31.12
CA ASN A 376 5.10 5.15 30.86
C ASN A 376 3.77 5.17 31.60
N THR A 377 3.00 4.08 31.54
CA THR A 377 1.69 3.95 32.18
C THR A 377 1.77 4.14 33.70
N SER A 378 2.80 3.62 34.36
CA SER A 378 3.06 3.83 35.79
C SER A 378 3.32 5.31 36.15
N ARG A 379 3.84 6.09 35.20
CA ARG A 379 4.08 7.54 35.32
C ARG A 379 2.94 8.40 34.79
N ASN A 380 1.78 7.81 34.52
CA ASN A 380 0.64 8.49 33.91
C ASN A 380 0.99 9.13 32.55
N LEU A 381 1.74 8.42 31.72
CA LEU A 381 2.07 8.81 30.36
C LEU A 381 1.48 7.81 29.38
N GLU A 382 0.77 8.30 28.37
CA GLU A 382 0.26 7.49 27.28
C GLU A 382 1.40 6.96 26.43
N THR A 383 1.15 5.84 25.77
CA THR A 383 2.05 5.22 24.80
C THR A 383 1.20 4.69 23.66
N CYS A 384 1.63 4.90 22.42
CA CYS A 384 1.05 4.32 21.22
C CYS A 384 1.97 3.28 20.58
N GLY A 385 1.35 2.38 19.83
CA GLY A 385 1.97 1.41 18.95
C GLY A 385 1.15 1.28 17.67
N ILE A 386 1.80 0.83 16.61
CA ILE A 386 1.21 0.65 15.29
C ILE A 386 0.99 -0.84 15.04
N LEU A 387 -0.22 -1.16 14.59
CA LEU A 387 -0.61 -2.51 14.22
C LEU A 387 -0.27 -2.71 12.76
N ALA A 388 0.71 -3.56 12.49
CA ALA A 388 1.17 -3.85 11.14
C ALA A 388 1.00 -5.33 10.81
N GLY A 389 0.79 -5.63 9.53
CA GLY A 389 0.39 -6.96 9.13
C GLY A 389 0.50 -7.24 7.64
N THR A 390 -0.02 -8.40 7.25
CA THR A 390 -0.03 -8.84 5.85
C THR A 390 -1.41 -9.29 5.40
N ILE A 391 -1.70 -9.15 4.10
CA ILE A 391 -2.91 -9.72 3.51
C ILE A 391 -2.61 -11.15 3.06
N ILE A 392 -3.49 -12.07 3.44
CA ILE A 392 -3.47 -13.47 2.99
C ILE A 392 -4.89 -13.87 2.62
N ALA A 393 -5.10 -14.29 1.38
CA ALA A 393 -6.38 -14.80 0.90
C ALA A 393 -7.57 -13.88 1.24
N ASN A 394 -7.43 -12.56 1.02
CA ASN A 394 -8.47 -11.55 1.31
C ASN A 394 -8.84 -11.35 2.80
N ALA A 395 -8.03 -11.83 3.74
CA ALA A 395 -8.07 -11.45 5.14
C ALA A 395 -6.79 -10.72 5.56
N LEU A 396 -6.91 -9.86 6.56
CA LEU A 396 -5.85 -9.03 7.13
C LEU A 396 -5.32 -9.72 8.40
N PHE A 397 -4.02 -9.97 8.48
CA PHE A 397 -3.40 -10.63 9.63
C PHE A 397 -2.42 -9.69 10.30
N ILE A 398 -2.76 -9.26 11.52
CA ILE A 398 -1.84 -8.47 12.35
C ILE A 398 -0.76 -9.42 12.85
N ASN A 399 0.48 -9.14 12.50
CA ASN A 399 1.64 -9.98 12.81
C ASN A 399 2.83 -9.20 13.36
N THR A 400 2.77 -7.87 13.38
CA THR A 400 3.86 -7.02 13.84
C THR A 400 3.28 -5.88 14.67
N LEU A 401 3.76 -5.72 15.90
CA LEU A 401 3.50 -4.56 16.75
C LEU A 401 4.74 -3.66 16.71
N ILE A 402 4.60 -2.45 16.18
CA ILE A 402 5.70 -1.50 16.07
C ILE A 402 5.50 -0.38 17.09
N ILE A 403 6.49 -0.13 17.94
CA ILE A 403 6.49 0.99 18.88
C ILE A 403 7.40 2.09 18.31
N PRO A 404 6.83 3.14 17.69
CA PRO A 404 7.63 4.19 17.08
C PRO A 404 8.19 5.16 18.13
N ASP A 405 9.18 5.96 17.74
CA ASP A 405 9.66 7.08 18.55
C ASP A 405 8.56 8.13 18.68
N GLN A 406 8.23 8.52 19.90
CA GLN A 406 7.00 9.23 20.23
C GLN A 406 7.17 10.18 21.41
N THR A 407 6.37 11.24 21.45
CA THR A 407 6.23 12.14 22.58
C THR A 407 4.98 11.79 23.37
N SER A 408 5.17 11.48 24.66
CA SER A 408 4.10 11.04 25.56
C SER A 408 3.73 12.13 26.57
N THR A 409 2.44 12.36 26.75
CA THR A 409 1.85 13.16 27.83
C THR A 409 0.82 12.31 28.57
N SER A 410 0.08 12.88 29.54
CA SER A 410 -0.99 12.18 30.26
C SER A 410 -2.22 11.87 29.43
N ASP A 411 -2.39 12.58 28.31
CA ASP A 411 -3.61 12.55 27.49
C ASP A 411 -3.31 12.50 25.98
N THR A 412 -2.02 12.42 25.59
CA THR A 412 -1.61 12.32 24.19
C THR A 412 -0.35 11.47 24.02
N CYS A 413 -0.26 10.74 22.92
CA CYS A 413 0.97 10.06 22.48
C CYS A 413 1.18 10.25 20.97
N ASP A 414 2.08 11.16 20.60
CA ASP A 414 2.32 11.54 19.21
C ASP A 414 3.61 10.95 18.68
N THR A 415 3.53 10.31 17.53
CA THR A 415 4.74 9.87 16.82
C THR A 415 5.57 11.09 16.45
N THR A 416 6.87 11.03 16.73
CA THR A 416 7.82 12.08 16.33
C THR A 416 8.07 12.01 14.81
N ASP A 417 8.49 13.11 14.19
CA ASP A 417 8.84 13.12 12.75
C ASP A 417 9.84 12.00 12.38
N GLN A 418 10.83 11.76 13.24
CA GLN A 418 11.79 10.67 13.05
C GLN A 418 11.13 9.30 13.19
N GLY A 419 10.27 9.14 14.21
CA GLY A 419 9.51 7.92 14.42
C GLY A 419 8.60 7.57 13.23
N GLU A 420 8.00 8.57 12.58
CA GLU A 420 7.19 8.37 11.37
C GLU A 420 8.04 7.91 10.18
N ILE A 421 9.21 8.51 9.96
CA ILE A 421 10.14 8.11 8.91
C ILE A 421 10.63 6.67 9.12
N ASP A 422 11.03 6.34 10.34
CA ASP A 422 11.54 5.01 10.69
C ASP A 422 10.43 3.95 10.57
N LEU A 423 9.22 4.28 11.02
CA LEU A 423 8.04 3.44 10.86
C LEU A 423 7.75 3.17 9.39
N PHE A 424 7.73 4.21 8.54
CA PHE A 424 7.47 4.07 7.11
C PHE A 424 8.55 3.20 6.44
N SER A 425 9.83 3.49 6.72
CA SER A 425 10.95 2.72 6.17
C SER A 425 10.92 1.25 6.60
N TYR A 426 10.56 0.97 7.86
CA TYR A 426 10.40 -0.38 8.36
C TYR A 426 9.24 -1.10 7.67
N CYS A 427 8.07 -0.48 7.59
CA CYS A 427 6.90 -1.09 6.94
C CYS A 427 7.17 -1.42 5.46
N ASP A 428 7.76 -0.48 4.71
CA ASP A 428 8.12 -0.68 3.29
C ASP A 428 9.13 -1.81 3.11
N SER A 429 10.20 -1.81 3.90
CA SER A 429 11.25 -2.84 3.83
C SER A 429 10.75 -4.24 4.20
N ASN A 430 9.66 -4.34 4.96
CA ASN A 430 9.09 -5.59 5.46
C ASN A 430 7.80 -6.01 4.73
N ASP A 431 7.35 -5.26 3.71
CA ASP A 431 6.06 -5.43 3.02
C ASP A 431 4.86 -5.51 3.99
N LEU A 432 4.86 -4.63 5.00
CA LEU A 432 3.82 -4.56 6.02
C LEU A 432 2.81 -3.47 5.70
N LEU A 433 1.54 -3.81 5.88
CA LEU A 433 0.44 -2.84 5.83
C LEU A 433 0.13 -2.36 7.23
N VAL A 434 -0.07 -1.04 7.37
CA VAL A 434 -0.57 -0.44 8.59
C VAL A 434 -2.07 -0.70 8.67
N MET A 435 -2.49 -1.45 9.69
CA MET A 435 -3.87 -1.93 9.89
C MET A 435 -4.59 -1.24 11.04
N GLY A 436 -3.94 -0.28 11.69
CA GLY A 436 -4.48 0.42 12.84
C GLY A 436 -3.41 0.76 13.86
N TRP A 437 -3.86 1.08 15.05
CA TRP A 437 -3.01 1.52 16.15
C TRP A 437 -3.57 1.06 17.49
N ILE A 438 -2.70 1.05 18.50
CA ILE A 438 -3.02 0.68 19.87
C ILE A 438 -2.43 1.73 20.81
N HIS A 439 -3.16 2.18 21.82
CA HIS A 439 -2.64 3.11 22.82
C HIS A 439 -3.16 2.83 24.22
N THR A 440 -2.51 3.44 25.21
CA THR A 440 -2.89 3.33 26.62
C THR A 440 -3.62 4.57 27.09
N HIS A 441 -4.65 4.37 27.91
CA HIS A 441 -5.25 5.35 28.80
C HIS A 441 -4.82 5.00 30.24
N PRO A 442 -3.74 5.60 30.78
CA PRO A 442 -3.24 5.24 32.10
C PRO A 442 -4.24 5.53 33.23
N SER A 443 -5.05 6.58 33.10
CA SER A 443 -5.97 7.05 34.13
C SER A 443 -7.42 7.25 33.65
N GLN A 444 -7.65 7.23 32.34
CA GLN A 444 -8.95 7.46 31.73
C GLN A 444 -9.64 6.12 31.45
N SER A 445 -10.97 6.14 31.30
CA SER A 445 -11.74 4.95 30.93
C SER A 445 -11.45 4.51 29.49
N CYS A 446 -11.94 3.33 29.11
CA CYS A 446 -11.80 2.81 27.76
C CYS A 446 -12.82 3.44 26.80
N PHE A 447 -12.41 4.46 26.04
CA PHE A 447 -13.21 5.11 24.98
C PHE A 447 -12.28 5.76 23.95
N LEU A 448 -12.82 6.24 22.81
CA LEU A 448 -12.06 7.09 21.90
C LEU A 448 -12.27 8.56 22.27
N SER A 449 -11.20 9.24 22.66
CA SER A 449 -11.20 10.69 22.87
C SER A 449 -11.39 11.44 21.55
N SER A 450 -11.72 12.73 21.62
CA SER A 450 -11.77 13.59 20.43
C SER A 450 -10.50 13.48 19.58
N ARG A 451 -9.33 13.49 20.22
CA ARG A 451 -8.05 13.29 19.55
C ARG A 451 -7.98 11.93 18.87
N ASP A 452 -8.39 10.87 19.55
CA ASP A 452 -8.33 9.50 19.01
C ASP A 452 -9.25 9.33 17.81
N LEU A 453 -10.40 10.00 17.78
CA LEU A 453 -11.29 10.03 16.61
C LEU A 453 -10.58 10.64 15.40
N HIS A 454 -9.95 11.80 15.58
CA HIS A 454 -9.19 12.48 14.51
C HIS A 454 -8.01 11.63 14.03
N THR A 455 -7.23 11.05 14.94
CA THR A 455 -6.14 10.13 14.59
C THR A 455 -6.65 8.90 13.83
N SER A 456 -7.71 8.26 14.33
CA SER A 456 -8.31 7.07 13.73
C SER A 456 -8.88 7.33 12.34
N SER A 457 -9.41 8.54 12.10
CA SER A 457 -9.94 8.94 10.79
C SER A 457 -8.88 8.87 9.70
N GLY A 458 -7.63 9.26 9.99
CA GLY A 458 -6.51 9.18 9.05
C GLY A 458 -6.22 7.74 8.62
N TYR A 459 -6.17 6.82 9.60
CA TYR A 459 -5.97 5.39 9.31
C TYR A 459 -7.13 4.80 8.52
N GLN A 460 -8.38 5.13 8.89
CA GLN A 460 -9.56 4.54 8.27
C GLN A 460 -9.82 5.06 6.85
N VAL A 461 -9.36 6.27 6.51
CA VAL A 461 -9.32 6.77 5.12
C VAL A 461 -8.37 5.94 4.26
N MET A 462 -7.21 5.54 4.80
CA MET A 462 -6.23 4.74 4.06
C MET A 462 -6.63 3.27 3.95
N LEU A 463 -7.25 2.73 5.00
CA LEU A 463 -7.71 1.35 5.09
C LEU A 463 -9.05 1.31 5.82
N PRO A 464 -10.18 1.03 5.13
CA PRO A 464 -11.51 1.00 5.76
C PRO A 464 -11.62 0.04 6.95
N GLU A 465 -10.83 -1.03 6.94
CA GLU A 465 -10.76 -2.00 8.04
C GLU A 465 -9.85 -1.59 9.21
N ALA A 466 -9.28 -0.40 9.20
CA ALA A 466 -8.39 0.05 10.27
C ALA A 466 -9.09 0.06 11.63
N ILE A 467 -8.34 -0.30 12.68
CA ILE A 467 -8.85 -0.39 14.05
C ILE A 467 -8.03 0.46 15.03
N ALA A 468 -8.68 0.91 16.09
CA ALA A 468 -8.05 1.57 17.23
C ALA A 468 -8.25 0.72 18.47
N ILE A 469 -7.16 0.25 19.09
CA ILE A 469 -7.22 -0.51 20.34
C ILE A 469 -6.87 0.43 21.49
N VAL A 470 -7.78 0.56 22.46
CA VAL A 470 -7.55 1.35 23.67
C VAL A 470 -7.32 0.40 24.82
N CYS A 471 -6.25 0.59 25.58
CA CYS A 471 -5.96 -0.16 26.80
C CYS A 471 -6.09 0.76 28.02
N ALA A 472 -7.07 0.50 28.88
CA ALA A 472 -7.36 1.26 30.09
C ALA A 472 -7.15 0.37 31.34
N PRO A 473 -5.89 0.08 31.73
CA PRO A 473 -5.56 -0.97 32.72
C PRO A 473 -6.11 -0.73 34.14
N ARG A 474 -6.61 0.48 34.43
CA ARG A 474 -7.22 0.84 35.73
C ARG A 474 -8.75 0.81 35.72
N HIS A 475 -9.38 0.50 34.59
CA HIS A 475 -10.83 0.56 34.41
C HIS A 475 -11.41 -0.79 33.97
N ASN A 476 -12.74 -0.89 34.02
CA ASN A 476 -13.49 -2.00 33.45
C ASN A 476 -14.53 -1.43 32.46
N PRO A 477 -14.46 -1.76 31.16
CA PRO A 477 -13.52 -2.68 30.53
C PRO A 477 -12.08 -2.14 30.54
N ASP A 478 -11.13 -3.08 30.65
CA ASP A 478 -9.69 -2.81 30.70
C ASP A 478 -9.08 -2.58 29.32
N TRP A 479 -9.82 -2.90 28.25
CA TRP A 479 -9.50 -2.57 26.87
C TRP A 479 -10.73 -2.59 25.96
N GLY A 480 -10.59 -2.01 24.77
CA GLY A 480 -11.62 -1.99 23.73
C GLY A 480 -11.00 -1.89 22.34
N ILE A 481 -11.74 -2.33 21.32
CA ILE A 481 -11.32 -2.25 19.92
C ILE A 481 -12.40 -1.52 19.17
N PHE A 482 -12.05 -0.39 18.59
CA PHE A 482 -12.99 0.55 17.99
C PHE A 482 -12.67 0.81 16.53
N ARG A 483 -13.68 1.27 15.81
CA ARG A 483 -13.56 1.91 14.49
C ARG A 483 -14.54 3.09 14.40
N LEU A 484 -14.29 4.04 13.50
CA LEU A 484 -15.29 5.05 13.17
C LEU A 484 -16.44 4.41 12.39
N THR A 485 -17.66 4.88 12.64
CA THR A 485 -18.81 4.54 11.79
C THR A 485 -18.66 5.21 10.42
N ASP A 486 -19.12 4.57 9.36
CA ASP A 486 -18.95 5.04 7.99
C ASP A 486 -20.20 4.72 7.15
N PRO A 487 -21.17 5.66 7.07
CA PRO A 487 -21.34 6.91 7.84
C PRO A 487 -21.97 6.69 9.25
N PRO A 488 -22.05 7.68 10.16
CA PRO A 488 -21.68 9.10 10.00
C PRO A 488 -20.29 9.51 10.52
N GLY A 489 -19.61 8.67 11.29
CA GLY A 489 -18.42 9.03 12.04
C GLY A 489 -17.26 9.56 11.20
N LEU A 490 -16.80 8.75 10.23
CA LEU A 490 -15.68 9.07 9.37
C LEU A 490 -15.86 10.40 8.62
N PRO A 491 -16.95 10.63 7.86
CA PRO A 491 -17.15 11.91 7.17
C PRO A 491 -17.26 13.09 8.16
N HIS A 492 -17.96 12.92 9.28
CA HIS A 492 -18.12 13.99 10.28
C HIS A 492 -16.78 14.44 10.88
N VAL A 493 -15.92 13.49 11.26
CA VAL A 493 -14.60 13.80 11.84
C VAL A 493 -13.69 14.46 10.80
N LEU A 494 -13.70 14.00 9.55
CA LEU A 494 -12.91 14.58 8.45
C LEU A 494 -13.31 16.02 8.10
N GLU A 495 -14.58 16.37 8.28
CA GLU A 495 -15.11 17.72 8.06
C GLU A 495 -14.97 18.64 9.28
N CYS A 496 -14.68 18.08 10.46
CA CYS A 496 -14.52 18.87 11.68
C CYS A 496 -13.34 19.85 11.59
N ARG A 497 -13.59 21.11 11.95
CA ARG A 497 -12.59 22.20 12.01
C ARG A 497 -12.60 22.92 13.37
N LYS A 498 -13.20 22.31 14.40
CA LYS A 498 -13.28 22.91 15.74
C LYS A 498 -11.85 23.08 16.31
N PRO A 499 -11.51 24.25 16.88
CA PRO A 499 -10.20 24.47 17.48
C PRO A 499 -10.07 23.72 18.81
N GLY A 500 -8.84 23.38 19.18
CA GLY A 500 -8.51 22.69 20.44
C GLY A 500 -8.27 21.19 20.27
N ILE A 501 -7.34 20.67 21.09
CA ILE A 501 -6.92 19.25 21.06
C ILE A 501 -8.05 18.33 21.50
N PHE A 502 -8.88 18.78 22.43
CA PHE A 502 -10.07 18.09 22.89
C PHE A 502 -11.28 19.00 22.70
N HIS A 503 -12.23 18.56 21.89
CA HIS A 503 -13.50 19.25 21.66
C HIS A 503 -14.64 18.24 21.54
N THR A 504 -15.85 18.67 21.85
CA THR A 504 -17.04 17.83 21.69
C THR A 504 -17.49 17.82 20.24
N HIS A 505 -18.00 16.66 19.81
CA HIS A 505 -18.70 16.52 18.53
C HIS A 505 -20.20 16.50 18.79
N ASP A 506 -20.95 17.07 17.85
CA ASP A 506 -22.41 17.25 18.00
C ASP A 506 -23.20 16.06 17.42
N GLU A 507 -22.52 15.19 16.69
CA GLU A 507 -23.08 13.99 16.07
C GLU A 507 -22.89 12.76 16.99
N ASP A 508 -23.93 11.94 17.10
CA ASP A 508 -23.91 10.74 17.91
C ASP A 508 -23.33 9.54 17.15
N ARG A 509 -22.87 8.52 17.89
CA ARG A 509 -22.39 7.23 17.33
C ARG A 509 -21.29 7.40 16.27
N LEU A 510 -20.34 8.29 16.54
CA LEU A 510 -19.16 8.53 15.68
C LEU A 510 -18.25 7.31 15.56
N TYR A 511 -18.27 6.43 16.55
CA TYR A 511 -17.48 5.22 16.58
C TYR A 511 -18.29 4.08 17.16
N THR A 512 -17.85 2.87 16.89
CA THR A 512 -18.46 1.62 17.35
C THR A 512 -17.37 0.61 17.67
N ASP A 513 -17.73 -0.41 18.45
CA ASP A 513 -16.89 -1.60 18.62
C ASP A 513 -16.63 -2.28 17.27
N ALA A 514 -15.36 -2.62 17.02
CA ALA A 514 -14.93 -3.41 15.87
C ALA A 514 -14.85 -4.91 16.20
N LEU A 515 -14.89 -5.26 17.49
CA LEU A 515 -15.15 -6.63 17.93
C LEU A 515 -16.65 -6.94 17.70
N ARG A 516 -17.00 -8.24 17.63
CA ARG A 516 -18.34 -8.76 17.28
C ARG A 516 -19.51 -7.85 17.70
N PRO A 517 -20.43 -7.49 16.79
CA PRO A 517 -20.61 -8.00 15.41
C PRO A 517 -19.67 -7.40 14.34
N GLY A 518 -18.56 -6.76 14.73
CA GLY A 518 -17.59 -6.16 13.81
C GLY A 518 -16.68 -7.14 13.04
N HIS A 519 -15.75 -6.57 12.27
CA HIS A 519 -14.87 -7.27 11.33
C HIS A 519 -13.59 -7.87 11.97
N VAL A 520 -13.38 -7.66 13.27
CA VAL A 520 -12.21 -8.17 14.00
C VAL A 520 -12.50 -9.53 14.63
N VAL A 521 -11.60 -10.47 14.41
CA VAL A 521 -11.63 -11.82 14.98
C VAL A 521 -10.30 -12.06 15.69
N GLU A 522 -10.34 -12.38 16.97
CA GLU A 522 -9.10 -12.78 17.66
C GLU A 522 -8.59 -14.11 17.10
N GLY A 523 -7.28 -14.33 16.98
CA GLY A 523 -6.67 -15.56 16.47
C GLY A 523 -5.72 -16.19 17.51
N PRO A 524 -6.16 -17.13 18.36
CA PRO A 524 -5.34 -17.79 19.37
C PRO A 524 -4.31 -18.63 18.65
N GLY A 525 -3.06 -18.54 19.10
CA GLY A 525 -1.92 -19.15 18.42
C GLY A 525 -1.40 -18.37 17.21
N LEU A 526 -2.00 -17.24 16.83
CA LEU A 526 -1.38 -16.35 15.86
C LEU A 526 -0.11 -15.74 16.48
N GLN A 527 1.03 -15.97 15.84
CA GLN A 527 2.31 -15.41 16.27
C GLN A 527 2.48 -14.00 15.74
N PHE A 528 3.14 -13.15 16.52
CA PHE A 528 3.49 -11.80 16.11
C PHE A 528 4.88 -11.41 16.62
N GLU A 529 5.49 -10.45 15.94
CA GLU A 529 6.76 -9.83 16.30
C GLU A 529 6.53 -8.47 16.96
N VAL A 530 7.40 -8.08 17.88
CA VAL A 530 7.43 -6.75 18.50
C VAL A 530 8.69 -6.03 18.05
N VAL A 531 8.51 -4.81 17.54
CA VAL A 531 9.60 -3.96 17.02
C VAL A 531 9.58 -2.63 17.78
N ASP A 532 10.54 -2.43 18.69
CA ASP A 532 10.64 -1.20 19.48
C ASP A 532 11.68 -0.25 18.86
N LEU A 533 11.22 0.68 18.02
CA LEU A 533 12.08 1.61 17.29
C LEU A 533 12.69 2.69 18.19
N ARG A 534 12.16 2.89 19.41
CA ARG A 534 12.73 3.83 20.40
C ARG A 534 14.15 3.43 20.82
N LYS A 535 14.48 2.14 20.74
CA LYS A 535 15.75 1.56 21.22
C LYS A 535 16.87 1.52 20.18
N GLY A 536 16.61 1.96 18.95
CA GLY A 536 17.61 2.03 17.87
C GLY A 536 18.81 2.95 18.14
N LYS A 537 18.78 3.76 19.21
CA LYS A 537 19.90 4.59 19.68
C LYS A 537 20.75 3.82 20.70
N MET A 538 21.39 2.72 20.30
CA MET A 538 22.56 2.27 21.07
C MET A 538 23.66 3.33 20.91
N LYS A 539 23.99 3.99 22.02
CA LYS A 539 25.18 4.84 22.14
C LYS A 539 26.39 4.08 21.61
N VAL A 540 27.00 4.59 20.54
CA VAL A 540 28.43 4.35 20.29
C VAL A 540 29.15 5.06 21.43
N THR A 541 29.47 4.31 22.48
CA THR A 541 30.43 4.73 23.49
C THR A 541 31.80 4.37 22.93
N SER A 542 32.58 5.39 22.60
CA SER A 542 34.04 5.30 22.49
C SER A 542 34.66 5.36 23.88
#